data_AF-A0A7C6MQ83-F1
#
_entry.id   AF-A0A7C6MQ83-F1
#
_cell.length_a   1.000
_cell.length_b   1.000
_cell.length_c   1.000
_cell.angle_alpha   90.00
_cell.angle_beta   90.00
_cell.angle_gamma   90.00
#
_symmetry.space_group_name_H-M   'P 1'
#
loop_
_entity.id
_entity.type
_entity.pdbx_description
1 polymer ?
#
loop_
_entity_poly.entity_id
_entity_poly.type
_entity_poly.pdbx_seq_one_letter_code
_entity_poly.pdbx_strand_id
1 'polypeptide(L)'
;MEARNRRLVEWYGKVQRGEIKLPRFQRFEAWDWRRIVSMMNTIISNLPLGITLVLEVGEDEQFVSRYLSSAPDNGGRVLEH
;
A
#
# COMPACT_ATOMS: atom_id res chain seq x y z
N MET A 1 -9.65 8.92 13.79
CA MET A 1 -9.65 7.89 12.73
C MET A 1 -10.42 8.46 11.56
N GLU A 2 -9.78 8.61 10.41
CA GLU A 2 -10.41 9.18 9.21
C GLU A 2 -10.49 8.11 8.12
N ALA A 3 -11.61 8.05 7.42
CA ALA A 3 -11.82 7.17 6.28
C ALA A 3 -11.83 7.99 5.00
N ARG A 4 -10.97 7.61 4.04
CA ARG A 4 -10.86 8.29 2.74
C ARG A 4 -10.96 7.26 1.62
N ASN A 5 -11.79 7.56 0.62
CA ASN A 5 -11.78 6.81 -0.63
C ASN A 5 -10.54 7.21 -1.43
N ARG A 6 -9.78 6.23 -1.91
CA ARG A 6 -8.61 6.45 -2.76
C ARG A 6 -8.66 5.53 -3.97
N ARG A 7 -8.39 6.08 -5.15
CA ARG A 7 -8.30 5.27 -6.38
C ARG A 7 -6.99 4.50 -6.42
N LEU A 8 -6.96 3.36 -7.12
CA LEU A 8 -5.75 2.55 -7.28
C LEU A 8 -4.57 3.34 -7.88
N VAL A 9 -4.84 4.27 -8.79
CA VAL A 9 -3.81 5.13 -9.39
C VAL A 9 -3.12 6.03 -8.36
N GLU A 10 -3.84 6.49 -7.33
CA GLU A 10 -3.29 7.32 -6.26
C GLU A 10 -2.36 6.49 -5.37
N TRP A 11 -2.78 5.26 -5.02
CA TRP A 11 -1.94 4.30 -4.30
C TRP A 11 -0.66 3.99 -5.06
N TYR A 12 -0.77 3.66 -6.35
CA TYR A 12 0.38 3.34 -7.18
C TYR A 12 1.36 4.51 -7.29
N GLY A 13 0.84 5.74 -7.46
CA GLY A 13 1.65 6.95 -7.49
C GLY A 13 2.47 7.14 -6.21
N LYS A 14 1.88 6.90 -5.04
CA LYS A 14 2.57 6.99 -3.75
C LYS A 14 3.66 5.93 -3.60
N VAL A 15 3.37 4.69 -3.99
CA VAL A 15 4.37 3.60 -4.01
C VAL A 15 5.53 3.96 -4.95
N GLN A 16 5.23 4.47 -6.14
CA GLN A 16 6.23 4.89 -7.12
C GLN A 16 7.12 6.04 -6.62
N ARG A 17 6.62 6.91 -5.74
CA ARG A 17 7.41 7.99 -5.11
C ARG A 17 8.09 7.58 -3.80
N GLY A 18 7.90 6.35 -3.35
CA GLY A 18 8.44 5.89 -2.06
C GLY A 18 7.74 6.51 -0.84
N GLU A 19 6.54 7.10 -1.02
CA GLU A 19 5.77 7.74 0.04
C GLU A 19 5.03 6.73 0.92
N ILE A 20 4.70 5.57 0.36
CA ILE A 20 4.16 4.42 1.09
C ILE A 20 5.23 3.34 1.16
N LYS A 21 5.55 2.90 2.38
CA LYS A 21 6.47 1.78 2.63
C LYS A 21 5.93 0.89 3.75
N LEU A 22 6.19 -0.41 3.65
CA LEU A 22 5.74 -1.35 4.66
C LEU A 22 6.63 -1.26 5.90
N PRO A 23 6.06 -1.29 7.12
CA PRO A 23 6.88 -1.42 8.30
C PRO A 23 7.57 -2.79 8.30
N ARG A 24 8.81 -2.89 8.80
CA ARG A 24 9.62 -4.12 8.73
C ARG A 24 8.98 -5.34 9.39
N PHE A 25 8.05 -5.13 10.34
CA PHE A 25 7.31 -6.22 10.99
C PHE A 25 6.08 -6.69 10.20
N GLN A 26 5.71 -6.03 9.10
CA GLN A 26 4.63 -6.49 8.24
C GLN A 26 5.04 -7.80 7.58
N ARG A 27 4.28 -8.86 7.87
CA ARG A 27 4.52 -10.21 7.33
C ARG A 27 4.46 -10.20 5.81
N PHE A 28 5.26 -11.07 5.19
CA PHE A 28 5.13 -11.33 3.77
C PHE A 28 3.72 -11.81 3.44
N GLU A 29 3.21 -11.33 2.34
CA GLU A 29 1.84 -11.55 1.93
C GLU A 29 1.71 -12.96 1.33
N ALA A 30 0.87 -13.80 1.93
CA ALA A 30 0.49 -15.10 1.38
C ALA A 30 -0.87 -14.97 0.69
N TRP A 31 -0.87 -14.79 -0.63
CA TRP A 31 -2.10 -14.73 -1.43
C TRP A 31 -2.36 -16.08 -2.07
N ASP A 32 -3.52 -16.66 -1.81
CA ASP A 32 -4.00 -17.81 -2.59
C ASP A 32 -4.58 -17.35 -3.94
N TRP A 33 -4.57 -18.24 -4.93
CA TRP A 33 -5.00 -17.92 -6.29
C TRP A 33 -6.46 -17.45 -6.36
N ARG A 34 -7.35 -17.91 -5.47
CA ARG A 34 -8.76 -17.51 -5.48
C ARG A 34 -8.93 -16.06 -5.07
N ARG A 35 -8.16 -15.60 -4.07
CA ARG A 35 -8.11 -14.19 -3.68
C ARG A 35 -7.61 -13.30 -4.81
N ILE A 36 -6.57 -13.74 -5.53
CA ILE A 36 -6.05 -13.00 -6.69
C ILE A 36 -7.12 -12.86 -7.77
N VAL A 37 -7.78 -13.96 -8.15
CA VAL A 37 -8.86 -13.95 -9.15
C VAL A 37 -10.02 -13.04 -8.72
N SER A 38 -10.43 -13.13 -7.45
CA SER A 38 -11.49 -12.28 -6.91
C SER A 38 -11.13 -10.79 -6.99
N MET A 39 -9.90 -10.42 -6.60
CA MET A 39 -9.42 -9.04 -6.68
C MET A 39 -9.43 -8.54 -8.13
N MET A 40 -8.92 -9.34 -9.07
CA MET A 40 -8.91 -8.97 -10.48
C MET A 40 -10.32 -8.74 -11.04
N ASN A 41 -11.28 -9.61 -10.69
CA ASN A 41 -12.68 -9.43 -11.09
C ASN A 41 -13.27 -8.13 -10.51
N THR A 42 -13.01 -7.83 -9.24
CA THR A 42 -13.44 -6.57 -8.60
C THR A 42 -12.89 -5.35 -9.35
N ILE A 43 -11.61 -5.39 -9.74
CA ILE A 43 -10.94 -4.31 -10.48
C ILE A 43 -11.56 -4.15 -11.87
N ILE A 44 -11.71 -5.25 -12.63
CA ILE A 44 -12.25 -5.23 -14.00
C ILE A 44 -13.71 -4.74 -14.01
N SER A 45 -14.50 -5.13 -13.01
CA SER A 45 -15.88 -4.68 -12.86
C SER A 45 -16.00 -3.28 -12.24
N ASN A 46 -14.88 -2.60 -11.95
CA ASN A 46 -14.84 -1.28 -11.32
C ASN A 46 -15.67 -1.19 -10.02
N LEU A 47 -15.60 -2.26 -9.22
CA LEU A 47 -16.28 -2.35 -7.93
C LEU A 47 -15.35 -1.88 -6.79
N PRO A 48 -15.90 -1.41 -5.65
CA PRO A 48 -15.09 -1.04 -4.50
C PRO A 48 -14.17 -2.17 -4.02
N LEU A 49 -12.87 -1.90 -3.90
CA LEU A 49 -11.87 -2.86 -3.46
C LEU A 49 -11.56 -2.69 -1.96
N GLY A 50 -12.29 -3.43 -1.12
CA GLY A 50 -11.97 -3.63 0.29
C GLY A 50 -11.71 -2.35 1.10
N ILE A 51 -10.99 -2.50 2.21
CA ILE A 51 -10.50 -1.41 3.06
C ILE A 51 -9.06 -1.71 3.47
N THR A 52 -8.29 -0.67 3.73
CA THR A 52 -6.94 -0.78 4.30
C THR A 52 -6.78 0.23 5.43
N LEU A 53 -5.96 -0.11 6.41
CA LEU A 53 -5.51 0.83 7.43
C LEU A 53 -4.13 1.33 7.03
N VAL A 54 -3.93 2.63 7.20
CA VAL A 54 -2.65 3.29 6.94
C VAL A 54 -2.31 4.13 8.16
N LEU A 55 -1.03 4.13 8.52
CA LEU A 55 -0.50 5.02 9.53
C LEU A 55 0.20 6.19 8.84
N GLU A 56 -0.29 7.41 9.06
CA GLU A 56 0.39 8.63 8.62
C GLU A 56 1.66 8.84 9.46
N VAL A 57 2.77 9.11 8.79
CA VAL A 57 4.08 9.39 9.40
C VAL A 57 4.27 10.90 9.47
N GLY A 58 4.59 11.40 10.66
CA GLY A 58 4.86 12.82 10.91
C GLY A 58 6.28 13.22 10.50
N GLU A 59 6.98 13.93 11.38
CA GLU A 59 8.37 14.34 11.13
C GLU A 59 9.33 13.15 11.16
N ASP A 60 9.21 12.32 12.19
CA ASP A 60 10.07 11.17 12.40
C ASP A 60 9.34 9.85 12.17
N GLU A 61 9.98 8.97 11.41
CA GLU A 61 9.51 7.61 11.15
C GLU A 61 9.66 6.76 12.42
N GLN A 62 8.54 6.31 12.99
CA GLN A 62 8.54 5.54 14.24
C GLN A 62 8.93 4.07 14.04
N PHE A 63 8.83 3.56 12.81
CA PHE A 63 9.09 2.17 12.47
C PHE A 63 10.09 2.08 11.33
N VAL A 64 10.96 1.09 11.34
CA VAL A 64 11.85 0.91 10.19
C VAL A 64 11.03 0.43 8.99
N SER A 65 11.17 1.10 7.85
CA SER A 65 10.55 0.71 6.58
C SER A 65 11.27 -0.41 5.83
N ARG A 66 10.50 -1.06 4.94
CA ARG A 66 10.99 -1.82 3.79
C ARG A 66 10.19 -1.49 2.53
N TYR A 67 10.82 -1.60 1.38
CA TYR A 67 10.16 -1.47 0.08
C TYR A 67 9.23 -2.67 -0.19
N LEU A 68 8.18 -2.42 -0.97
CA LEU A 68 7.47 -3.49 -1.68
C LEU A 68 8.43 -4.13 -2.68
N SER A 69 8.33 -5.45 -2.89
CA SER A 69 9.32 -6.20 -3.67
C SER A 69 9.54 -5.69 -5.10
N SER A 70 8.53 -5.06 -5.71
CA SER A 70 8.57 -4.53 -7.07
C SER A 70 8.52 -2.99 -7.12
N ALA A 71 8.60 -2.31 -5.98
CA ALA A 71 8.63 -0.86 -5.95
C ALA A 71 10.03 -0.33 -6.29
N PRO A 72 10.14 0.84 -6.94
CA PRO A 72 11.42 1.47 -7.19
C PRO A 72 12.08 1.90 -5.87
N ASP A 73 13.40 1.71 -5.77
CA ASP A 73 14.20 2.24 -4.67
C ASP A 73 14.68 3.65 -5.02
N ASN A 74 13.84 4.64 -4.75
CA ASN A 74 14.09 6.05 -5.07
C ASN A 74 14.36 6.93 -3.84
N GLY A 75 14.57 6.32 -2.67
CA GLY A 75 14.85 7.06 -1.43
C GLY A 75 13.77 8.05 -0.97
N GLY A 76 12.53 7.97 -1.47
CA GLY A 76 11.46 8.89 -1.09
C GLY A 76 11.18 8.92 0.43
N ARG A 77 10.77 10.10 0.93
CA ARG A 77 10.32 10.29 2.33
C ARG A 77 9.08 9.44 2.58
N VAL A 78 9.11 8.66 3.65
CA VAL A 78 7.95 7.86 4.09
C VAL A 78 6.92 8.80 4.71
N LEU A 79 5.73 8.82 4.11
CA LEU A 79 4.58 9.59 4.61
C LEU A 79 3.51 8.66 5.20
N GLU A 80 3.53 7.39 4.79
CA GLU A 80 2.50 6.42 5.12
C GLU A 80 3.11 5.01 5.27
N HIS A 81 2.64 4.27 6.28
CA HIS A 81 2.85 2.84 6.45
C HIS A 81 1.58 2.04 6.20
#